data_AF-A0A2G5SHD1-F1
#
_entry.id   AF-A0A2G5SHD1-F1
#
_cell.length_a   1.000
_cell.length_b   1.000
_cell.length_c   1.000
_cell.angle_alpha   90.00
_cell.angle_beta   90.00
_cell.angle_gamma   90.00
#
_symmetry.space_group_name_H-M   'P 1'
#
loop_
_entity.id
_entity.type
_entity.pdbx_description
1 polymer ?
#
loop_
_entity_poly.entity_id
_entity_poly.type
_entity_poly.pdbx_seq_one_letter_code
_entity_poly.pdbx_strand_id
1 'polypeptide(L)'
;MPVSFSRLPRLVKQEVLTNMNPFELFALSHCSKRCTELVPLANTKDYQFLIDLSKLTISIRTPNIQLHTFSFDGIIPGAWVVSSQNPKLELKNCLLKFFDLFHSEHICYFNTGTQDFDHFEAIANILIELNCIIGNFNFQIESVKEKELKNILEKLQITDCLNIPRTVQLSYKFECKLSKFPDRICINNSFWFGIDQLCFAVKSSIKIELRDSFLSIENMNSFLEKWMTGKFPDMTAFLIEIHSKQFDSNDQLVLGMQLPIQSEQRTVHKRYSGQFYGCVIDGIVFENVDGVKAVINFDTECTSCFSFMVLA
;
A
#
# COMPACT_ATOMS: atom_id res chain seq x y z
N MET A 1 28.06 37.91 -26.04
CA MET A 1 27.34 38.04 -24.75
C MET A 1 26.67 36.72 -24.45
N PRO A 2 26.81 36.14 -23.24
CA PRO A 2 26.05 34.95 -22.88
C PRO A 2 24.55 35.29 -22.88
N VAL A 3 23.76 34.47 -23.57
CA VAL A 3 22.29 34.59 -23.59
C VAL A 3 21.78 34.16 -22.22
N SER A 4 21.08 35.04 -21.52
CA SER A 4 20.48 34.69 -20.23
C SER A 4 19.31 33.72 -20.44
N PHE A 5 19.42 32.50 -19.91
CA PHE A 5 18.36 31.49 -19.95
C PHE A 5 16.99 32.06 -19.53
N SER A 6 17.00 32.91 -18.51
CA SER A 6 15.81 33.56 -17.97
C SER A 6 15.06 34.46 -18.97
N ARG A 7 15.78 35.00 -19.95
CA ARG A 7 15.27 35.90 -21.01
C ARG A 7 14.85 35.15 -22.27
N LEU A 8 15.06 33.84 -22.34
CA LEU A 8 14.61 33.04 -23.47
C LEU A 8 13.08 33.00 -23.54
N PRO A 9 12.50 32.88 -24.75
CA PRO A 9 11.07 32.64 -24.93
C PRO A 9 10.60 31.44 -24.10
N ARG A 10 9.34 31.49 -23.63
CA ARG A 10 8.78 30.45 -22.74
C ARG A 10 8.91 29.05 -23.33
N LEU A 11 8.61 28.89 -24.62
CA LEU A 11 8.69 27.60 -25.33
C LEU A 11 10.11 27.03 -25.32
N VAL A 12 11.13 27.87 -25.53
CA VAL A 12 12.53 27.44 -25.50
C VAL A 12 12.93 27.01 -24.08
N LYS A 13 12.49 27.75 -23.05
CA LYS A 13 12.76 27.36 -21.65
C LYS A 13 12.09 26.02 -21.32
N GLN A 14 10.84 25.86 -21.71
CA GLN A 14 10.10 24.62 -21.50
C GLN A 14 10.80 23.44 -22.16
N GLU A 15 11.18 23.56 -23.44
CA GLU A 15 11.89 22.51 -24.17
C GLU A 15 13.18 22.11 -23.46
N VAL A 16 14.00 23.09 -23.04
CA VAL A 16 15.23 22.82 -22.29
C VAL A 16 14.95 22.11 -20.96
N LEU A 17 13.94 22.57 -20.22
CA LEU A 17 13.62 22.05 -18.89
C LEU A 17 13.01 20.64 -18.94
N THR A 18 12.17 20.34 -19.93
CA THR A 18 11.60 18.99 -20.12
C THR A 18 12.66 17.95 -20.48
N ASN A 19 13.80 18.37 -21.02
CA ASN A 19 14.95 17.50 -21.26
C ASN A 19 15.89 17.36 -20.04
N MET A 20 15.68 18.13 -18.97
CA MET A 20 16.46 18.00 -17.73
C MET A 20 15.90 16.91 -16.84
N ASN A 21 16.79 16.13 -16.25
CA ASN A 21 16.41 15.13 -15.26
C ASN A 21 16.18 15.75 -13.86
N PRO A 22 15.60 15.03 -12.90
CA PRO A 22 15.32 15.56 -11.56
C PRO A 22 16.54 16.10 -10.81
N PHE A 23 17.74 15.54 -11.04
CA PHE A 23 18.98 16.02 -10.44
C PHE A 23 19.38 17.38 -11.00
N GLU A 24 19.28 17.56 -12.31
CA GLU A 24 19.56 18.83 -12.99
C GLU A 24 18.54 19.91 -12.62
N LEU A 25 17.26 19.56 -12.55
CA LEU A 25 16.20 20.47 -12.11
C LEU A 25 16.39 20.89 -10.65
N PHE A 26 16.78 19.97 -9.77
CA PHE A 26 17.12 20.27 -8.39
C PHE A 26 18.37 21.15 -8.29
N ALA A 27 19.43 20.88 -9.06
CA ALA A 27 20.61 21.74 -9.09
C ALA A 27 20.26 23.15 -9.60
N LEU A 28 19.46 23.25 -10.66
CA LEU A 28 18.98 24.50 -11.24
C LEU A 28 18.19 25.32 -10.22
N SER A 29 17.35 24.68 -9.41
CA SER A 29 16.54 25.37 -8.40
C SER A 29 17.37 26.05 -7.31
N HIS A 30 18.62 25.62 -7.12
CA HIS A 30 19.55 26.25 -6.18
C HIS A 30 20.29 27.47 -6.75
N CYS A 31 20.20 27.72 -8.06
CA CYS A 31 20.90 28.84 -8.69
C CYS A 31 20.26 30.21 -8.38
N SER A 32 18.93 30.29 -8.30
CA SER A 32 18.21 31.52 -7.93
C SER A 32 16.71 31.24 -7.72
N LYS A 33 16.01 32.12 -7.00
CA LYS A 33 14.53 32.07 -6.88
C LYS A 33 13.83 32.00 -8.24
N ARG A 34 14.34 32.75 -9.22
CA ARG A 34 13.81 32.74 -10.58
C ARG A 34 14.00 31.39 -11.27
N CYS A 35 15.06 30.64 -10.96
CA CYS A 35 15.26 29.29 -11.49
C CYS A 35 14.31 28.29 -10.82
N THR A 36 14.08 28.42 -9.51
CA THR A 36 13.08 27.64 -8.76
C THR A 36 11.70 27.76 -9.41
N GLU A 37 11.25 28.98 -9.70
CA GLU A 37 9.95 29.26 -10.34
C GLU A 37 9.81 28.69 -11.76
N LEU A 38 10.92 28.31 -12.41
CA LEU A 38 10.90 27.72 -13.74
C LEU A 38 10.73 26.20 -13.71
N VAL A 39 11.11 25.51 -12.63
CA VAL A 39 11.08 24.03 -12.55
C VAL A 39 9.72 23.44 -12.95
N PRO A 40 8.56 23.98 -12.52
CA PRO A 40 7.27 23.44 -12.90
C PRO A 40 6.98 23.46 -14.41
N LEU A 41 7.70 24.26 -15.21
CA LEU A 41 7.58 24.25 -16.68
C LEU A 41 8.08 22.94 -17.29
N ALA A 42 8.86 22.14 -16.57
CA ALA A 42 9.33 20.82 -17.02
C ALA A 42 8.22 19.74 -17.02
N ASN A 43 6.99 20.07 -16.61
CA ASN A 43 5.88 19.14 -16.41
C ASN A 43 6.16 18.05 -15.36
N THR A 44 6.68 18.46 -14.21
CA THR A 44 7.10 17.57 -13.11
C THR A 44 5.96 17.06 -12.24
N LYS A 45 4.71 17.48 -12.49
CA LYS A 45 3.53 17.08 -11.70
C LYS A 45 3.25 15.59 -11.77
N ASP A 46 3.63 14.96 -12.89
CA ASP A 46 3.45 13.53 -13.13
C ASP A 46 4.58 12.68 -12.51
N TYR A 47 5.53 13.30 -11.79
CA TYR A 47 6.58 12.57 -11.09
C TYR A 47 5.98 11.78 -9.94
N GLN A 48 6.58 10.65 -9.61
CA GLN A 48 6.14 9.81 -8.50
C GLN A 48 7.28 9.63 -7.51
N PHE A 49 7.02 9.83 -6.22
CA PHE A 49 8.02 9.67 -5.18
C PHE A 49 8.03 8.25 -4.62
N LEU A 50 9.22 7.74 -4.34
CA LEU A 50 9.45 6.52 -3.59
C LEU A 50 10.29 6.89 -2.36
N ILE A 51 9.68 6.76 -1.18
CA ILE A 51 10.29 7.15 0.09
C ILE A 51 10.65 5.86 0.83
N ASP A 52 11.94 5.66 1.10
CA ASP A 52 12.43 4.50 1.85
C ASP A 52 13.23 4.99 3.07
N LEU A 53 12.57 5.00 4.23
CA LEU A 53 13.15 5.44 5.49
C LEU A 53 14.17 4.44 6.06
N SER A 54 14.13 3.17 5.62
CA SER A 54 15.13 2.17 6.04
C SER A 54 16.52 2.47 5.47
N LYS A 55 16.56 3.04 4.27
CA LYS A 55 17.79 3.43 3.56
C LYS A 55 18.04 4.93 3.59
N LEU A 56 17.12 5.70 4.18
CA LEU A 56 17.10 7.16 4.15
C LEU A 56 17.29 7.67 2.71
N THR A 57 16.37 7.27 1.83
CA THR A 57 16.37 7.68 0.42
C THR A 57 15.02 8.23 -0.02
N ILE A 58 15.06 9.14 -0.98
CA ILE A 58 13.91 9.55 -1.78
C ILE A 58 14.27 9.33 -3.23
N SER A 59 13.50 8.52 -3.94
CA SER A 59 13.64 8.36 -5.38
C SER A 59 12.50 9.01 -6.13
N ILE A 60 12.80 9.61 -7.27
CA ILE A 60 11.85 10.28 -8.14
C ILE A 60 11.74 9.45 -9.40
N ARG A 61 10.55 8.91 -9.66
CA ARG A 61 10.23 8.26 -10.94
C ARG A 61 9.61 9.29 -11.87
N THR A 62 10.21 9.44 -13.04
CA THR A 62 9.73 10.31 -14.12
C THR A 62 8.74 9.57 -15.04
N PRO A 63 7.99 10.27 -15.91
CA PRO A 63 6.98 9.64 -16.78
C PRO A 63 7.55 8.61 -17.77
N ASN A 64 8.83 8.75 -18.13
CA ASN A 64 9.58 7.77 -18.93
C ASN A 64 10.13 6.58 -18.10
N ILE A 65 9.67 6.43 -16.85
CA ILE A 65 9.99 5.33 -15.92
C ILE A 65 11.45 5.35 -15.42
N GLN A 66 12.22 6.41 -15.72
CA GLN A 66 13.56 6.58 -15.14
C GLN A 66 13.46 6.89 -13.64
N LEU A 67 14.42 6.37 -12.87
CA LEU A 67 14.46 6.51 -11.41
C LEU A 67 15.70 7.30 -11.00
N HIS A 68 15.48 8.38 -10.25
CA HIS A 68 16.54 9.25 -9.75
C HIS A 68 16.53 9.26 -8.23
N THR A 69 17.54 8.66 -7.61
CA THR A 69 17.60 8.46 -6.16
C THR A 69 18.48 9.51 -5.48
N PHE A 70 17.94 10.15 -4.45
CA PHE A 70 18.67 10.95 -3.48
C PHE A 70 18.95 10.10 -2.24
N SER A 71 20.20 9.99 -1.84
CA SER A 71 20.65 9.27 -0.64
C SER A 71 21.05 10.26 0.43
N PHE A 72 20.45 10.15 1.61
CA PHE A 72 20.76 11.02 2.75
C PHE A 72 21.72 10.33 3.73
N ASP A 73 21.87 9.01 3.60
CA ASP A 73 22.84 8.23 4.35
C ASP A 73 23.57 7.26 3.40
N GLY A 74 24.88 7.11 3.60
CA GLY A 74 25.73 6.24 2.80
C GLY A 74 25.89 6.60 1.31
N ILE A 75 26.65 5.76 0.62
CA ILE A 75 26.91 5.87 -0.84
C ILE A 75 26.14 4.75 -1.54
N ILE A 76 25.16 5.14 -2.35
CA ILE A 76 24.42 4.23 -3.23
C ILE A 76 24.88 4.47 -4.67
N PRO A 77 25.30 3.44 -5.42
CA PRO A 77 25.72 3.59 -6.81
C PRO A 77 24.66 4.31 -7.65
N GLY A 78 25.04 5.41 -8.31
CA GLY A 78 24.15 6.20 -9.17
C GLY A 78 23.20 7.16 -8.44
N ALA A 79 23.19 7.17 -7.10
CA ALA A 79 22.38 8.11 -6.34
C ALA A 79 23.09 9.46 -6.17
N TRP A 80 22.31 10.54 -6.07
CA TRP A 80 22.80 11.83 -5.61
C TRP A 80 22.95 11.79 -4.08
N VAL A 81 24.19 11.83 -3.60
CA VAL A 81 24.48 11.84 -2.16
C VAL A 81 24.29 13.24 -1.59
N VAL A 82 23.40 13.37 -0.60
CA VAL A 82 23.15 14.60 0.14
C VAL A 82 23.88 14.50 1.47
N SER A 83 25.08 15.08 1.53
CA SER A 83 25.90 15.06 2.74
C SER A 83 25.26 15.91 3.85
N SER A 84 24.95 15.28 4.99
CA SER A 84 24.40 15.97 6.16
C SER A 84 24.91 15.33 7.46
N GLN A 85 25.08 16.15 8.51
CA GLN A 85 25.33 15.67 9.87
C GLN A 85 24.07 15.04 10.50
N ASN A 86 22.89 15.38 9.98
CA ASN A 86 21.62 14.80 10.38
C ASN A 86 20.82 14.36 9.14
N PRO A 87 21.10 13.16 8.62
CA PRO A 87 20.43 12.58 7.45
C PRO A 87 18.91 12.62 7.49
N LYS A 88 18.32 12.32 8.65
CA LYS A 88 16.85 12.27 8.85
C LYS A 88 16.21 13.64 8.71
N LEU A 89 16.82 14.65 9.34
CA LEU A 89 16.35 16.03 9.21
C LEU A 89 16.51 16.53 7.77
N GLU A 90 17.61 16.19 7.10
CA GLU A 90 17.84 16.62 5.72
C GLU A 90 16.89 15.93 4.73
N LEU A 91 16.57 14.65 4.95
CA LEU A 91 15.53 13.94 4.20
C LEU A 91 14.19 14.66 4.30
N LYS A 92 13.77 15.01 5.53
CA LYS A 92 12.53 15.77 5.77
C LYS A 92 12.54 17.12 5.04
N ASN A 93 13.64 17.87 5.13
CA ASN A 93 13.77 19.18 4.49
C ASN A 93 13.75 19.06 2.96
N CYS A 94 14.44 18.07 2.41
CA CYS A 94 14.45 17.82 0.97
C CYS A 94 13.10 17.32 0.46
N LEU A 95 12.37 16.50 1.23
CA LEU A 95 11.02 16.08 0.88
C LEU A 95 10.08 17.29 0.71
N LEU A 96 10.08 18.22 1.66
CA LEU A 96 9.30 19.46 1.56
C LEU A 96 9.71 20.29 0.34
N LYS A 97 11.02 20.45 0.10
CA LYS A 97 11.52 21.12 -1.10
C LYS A 97 11.08 20.42 -2.38
N PHE A 98 11.05 19.08 -2.43
CA PHE A 98 10.60 18.34 -3.60
C PHE A 98 9.12 18.57 -3.89
N PHE A 99 8.28 18.65 -2.87
CA PHE A 99 6.87 19.04 -3.05
C PHE A 99 6.74 20.46 -3.61
N ASP A 100 7.49 21.43 -3.06
CA ASP A 100 7.51 22.81 -3.54
C ASP A 100 8.08 22.93 -4.97
N LEU A 101 9.02 22.08 -5.36
CA LEU A 101 9.69 22.15 -6.65
C LEU A 101 8.90 21.44 -7.75
N PHE A 102 8.47 20.21 -7.48
CA PHE A 102 7.93 19.33 -8.49
C PHE A 102 6.41 19.36 -8.55
N HIS A 103 5.74 19.84 -7.50
CA HIS A 103 4.28 19.94 -7.39
C HIS A 103 3.56 18.62 -7.67
N SER A 104 4.17 17.50 -7.27
CA SER A 104 3.55 16.17 -7.33
C SER A 104 3.06 15.76 -5.94
N GLU A 105 1.88 15.15 -5.88
CA GLU A 105 1.27 14.62 -4.65
C GLU A 105 1.30 13.09 -4.62
N HIS A 106 1.93 12.46 -5.62
CA HIS A 106 1.91 11.01 -5.83
C HIS A 106 3.12 10.33 -5.19
N ILE A 107 2.84 9.50 -4.19
CA ILE A 107 3.83 8.62 -3.56
C ILE A 107 3.59 7.20 -4.07
N CYS A 108 4.43 6.70 -4.96
CA CYS A 108 4.31 5.32 -5.45
C CYS A 108 4.57 4.28 -4.36
N TYR A 109 5.54 4.56 -3.50
CA TYR A 109 6.01 3.62 -2.49
C TYR A 109 6.46 4.37 -1.25
N PHE A 110 5.98 3.97 -0.08
CA PHE A 110 6.39 4.49 1.21
C PHE A 110 6.75 3.34 2.15
N ASN A 111 8.03 3.22 2.47
CA ASN A 111 8.57 2.22 3.39
C ASN A 111 9.09 2.86 4.66
N THR A 112 8.63 2.37 5.81
CA THR A 112 8.98 2.95 7.12
C THR A 112 10.32 2.49 7.67
N GLY A 113 10.85 1.35 7.19
CA GLY A 113 11.90 0.63 7.92
C GLY A 113 11.40 0.10 9.27
N THR A 114 12.33 -0.32 10.13
CA THR A 114 12.00 -1.14 11.32
C THR A 114 12.16 -0.45 12.67
N GLN A 115 12.91 0.66 12.78
CA GLN A 115 13.38 1.12 14.10
C GLN A 115 12.84 2.49 14.56
N ASP A 116 12.59 3.43 13.66
CA ASP A 116 12.39 4.85 14.04
C ASP A 116 10.95 5.33 13.81
N PHE A 117 10.12 5.15 14.84
CA PHE A 117 8.73 5.60 14.81
C PHE A 117 8.60 7.12 14.71
N ASP A 118 9.44 7.89 15.39
CA ASP A 118 9.36 9.36 15.40
C ASP A 118 9.69 9.94 14.02
N HIS A 119 10.68 9.37 13.34
CA HIS A 119 10.99 9.76 11.97
C HIS A 119 9.87 9.40 11.01
N PHE A 120 9.31 8.18 11.11
CA PHE A 120 8.13 7.79 10.34
C PHE A 120 6.95 8.73 10.57
N GLU A 121 6.61 9.01 11.82
CA GLU A 121 5.50 9.88 12.21
C GLU A 121 5.67 11.28 11.61
N ALA A 122 6.88 11.85 11.70
CA ALA A 122 7.18 13.16 11.13
C ALA A 122 6.99 13.20 9.61
N ILE A 123 7.38 12.14 8.89
CA ILE A 123 7.20 12.06 7.43
C ILE A 123 5.72 11.81 7.08
N ALA A 124 5.06 10.89 7.78
CA ALA A 124 3.65 10.57 7.55
C ALA A 124 2.74 11.79 7.77
N ASN A 125 3.01 12.61 8.80
CA ASN A 125 2.26 13.84 9.04
C ASN A 125 2.42 14.85 7.89
N ILE A 126 3.61 14.99 7.28
CA ILE A 126 3.78 15.80 6.07
C ILE A 126 2.91 15.27 4.93
N LEU A 127 2.92 13.95 4.69
CA LEU A 127 2.13 13.34 3.62
C LEU A 127 0.62 13.54 3.83
N ILE A 128 0.15 13.50 5.08
CA ILE A 128 -1.24 13.78 5.45
C ILE A 128 -1.58 15.25 5.22
N GLU A 129 -0.75 16.18 5.69
CA GLU A 129 -0.96 17.63 5.56
C GLU A 129 -1.02 18.06 4.08
N LEU A 130 -0.21 17.44 3.23
CA LEU A 130 -0.16 17.66 1.79
C LEU A 130 -1.19 16.83 1.01
N ASN A 131 -2.07 16.08 1.69
CA ASN A 131 -3.08 15.20 1.09
C ASN A 131 -2.54 14.24 0.03
N CYS A 132 -1.31 13.74 0.21
CA CYS A 132 -0.65 12.89 -0.77
C CYS A 132 -1.41 11.56 -0.98
N ILE A 133 -1.40 11.09 -2.22
CA ILE A 133 -1.92 9.77 -2.60
C ILE A 133 -0.78 8.77 -2.55
N ILE A 134 -0.95 7.71 -1.77
CA ILE A 134 0.05 6.68 -1.58
C ILE A 134 -0.39 5.42 -2.31
N GLY A 135 0.40 4.95 -3.26
CA GLY A 135 0.20 3.66 -3.92
C GLY A 135 0.43 2.54 -2.90
N ASN A 136 1.70 2.27 -2.61
CA ASN A 136 2.11 1.15 -1.76
C ASN A 136 2.67 1.66 -0.43
N PHE A 137 2.06 1.27 0.68
CA PHE A 137 2.53 1.56 2.02
C PHE A 137 3.00 0.28 2.73
N ASN A 138 4.26 0.27 3.15
CA ASN A 138 4.90 -0.83 3.86
C ASN A 138 5.33 -0.38 5.26
N PHE A 139 4.55 -0.76 6.27
CA PHE A 139 4.82 -0.42 7.66
C PHE A 139 5.53 -1.58 8.35
N GLN A 140 6.77 -1.39 8.80
CA GLN A 140 7.61 -2.46 9.36
C GLN A 140 8.19 -2.15 10.74
N ILE A 141 7.78 -1.06 11.39
CA ILE A 141 8.36 -0.60 12.66
C ILE A 141 7.99 -1.56 13.79
N GLU A 142 9.01 -2.00 14.53
CA GLU A 142 8.85 -2.99 15.61
C GLU A 142 8.38 -2.35 16.92
N SER A 143 8.91 -1.15 17.25
CA SER A 143 8.52 -0.39 18.45
C SER A 143 7.51 0.69 18.09
N VAL A 144 6.23 0.38 18.26
CA VAL A 144 5.11 1.18 17.75
C VAL A 144 4.47 2.03 18.85
N LYS A 145 4.27 3.32 18.57
CA LYS A 145 3.34 4.16 19.34
C LYS A 145 1.93 4.01 18.76
N GLU A 146 1.16 3.11 19.33
CA GLU A 146 -0.09 2.61 18.73
C GLU A 146 -1.17 3.67 18.48
N LYS A 147 -1.29 4.65 19.40
CA LYS A 147 -2.29 5.71 19.28
C LYS A 147 -1.98 6.60 18.07
N GLU A 148 -0.72 6.92 17.88
CA GLU A 148 -0.18 7.70 16.79
C GLU A 148 -0.31 6.92 15.48
N LEU A 149 0.05 5.63 15.47
CA LEU A 149 -0.10 4.76 14.30
C LEU A 149 -1.56 4.70 13.85
N LYS A 150 -2.50 4.49 14.78
CA LYS A 150 -3.94 4.50 14.48
C LYS A 150 -4.35 5.79 13.77
N ASN A 151 -4.00 6.94 14.37
CA ASN A 151 -4.34 8.24 13.81
C ASN A 151 -3.74 8.47 12.42
N ILE A 152 -2.52 7.95 12.16
CA ILE A 152 -1.87 8.03 10.85
C ILE A 152 -2.60 7.12 9.84
N LEU A 153 -2.82 5.85 10.17
CA LEU A 153 -3.47 4.88 9.28
C LEU A 153 -4.89 5.32 8.87
N GLU A 154 -5.64 5.94 9.79
CA GLU A 154 -7.00 6.44 9.51
C GLU A 154 -7.02 7.66 8.57
N LYS A 155 -5.89 8.34 8.39
CA LYS A 155 -5.76 9.57 7.59
C LYS A 155 -5.01 9.41 6.28
N LEU A 156 -4.09 8.44 6.18
CA LEU A 156 -3.35 8.21 4.93
C LEU A 156 -4.27 7.74 3.81
N GLN A 157 -4.04 8.27 2.61
CA GLN A 157 -4.78 7.89 1.40
C GLN A 157 -4.03 6.78 0.65
N ILE A 158 -4.17 5.54 1.12
CA ILE A 158 -3.52 4.38 0.52
C ILE A 158 -4.43 3.80 -0.57
N THR A 159 -3.88 3.56 -1.75
CA THR A 159 -4.65 3.19 -2.96
C THR A 159 -4.31 1.80 -3.50
N ASP A 160 -3.03 1.43 -3.59
CA ASP A 160 -2.65 0.14 -4.17
C ASP A 160 -2.49 -0.96 -3.11
N CYS A 161 -1.64 -0.75 -2.10
CA CYS A 161 -1.28 -1.81 -1.15
C CYS A 161 -1.00 -1.29 0.25
N LEU A 162 -1.66 -1.87 1.26
CA LEU A 162 -1.29 -1.76 2.67
C LEU A 162 -0.62 -3.06 3.11
N ASN A 163 0.66 -2.99 3.49
CA ASN A 163 1.42 -4.12 4.00
C ASN A 163 1.90 -3.88 5.43
N ILE A 164 1.53 -4.80 6.33
CA ILE A 164 2.00 -4.86 7.72
C ILE A 164 2.53 -6.29 7.96
N PRO A 165 3.85 -6.52 7.95
CA PRO A 165 4.44 -7.84 8.06
C PRO A 165 4.45 -8.35 9.51
N ARG A 166 4.77 -9.64 9.68
CA ARG A 166 4.75 -10.34 10.99
C ARG A 166 5.63 -9.69 12.07
N THR A 167 6.68 -9.00 11.65
CA THR A 167 7.64 -8.37 12.55
C THR A 167 7.02 -7.22 13.36
N VAL A 168 5.93 -6.63 12.87
CA VAL A 168 5.20 -5.57 13.58
C VAL A 168 4.36 -6.18 14.69
N GLN A 169 4.75 -5.92 15.94
CA GLN A 169 4.04 -6.40 17.12
C GLN A 169 3.10 -5.30 17.61
N LEU A 170 1.81 -5.59 17.63
CA LEU A 170 0.77 -4.71 18.15
C LEU A 170 0.15 -5.37 19.38
N SER A 171 -0.23 -4.56 20.36
CA SER A 171 -1.00 -4.96 21.53
C SER A 171 -2.36 -5.52 21.11
N TYR A 172 -2.87 -6.50 21.85
CA TYR A 172 -4.22 -7.04 21.67
C TYR A 172 -5.34 -5.99 21.85
N LYS A 173 -5.02 -4.82 22.42
CA LYS A 173 -5.95 -3.68 22.56
C LYS A 173 -5.90 -2.71 21.37
N PHE A 174 -5.01 -2.95 20.41
CA PHE A 174 -4.93 -2.10 19.24
C PHE A 174 -6.22 -2.20 18.43
N GLU A 175 -6.76 -1.04 18.04
CA GLU A 175 -7.97 -0.93 17.24
C GLU A 175 -7.80 0.19 16.24
N CYS A 176 -8.01 -0.10 14.96
CA CYS A 176 -7.95 0.87 13.88
C CYS A 176 -9.14 0.65 12.95
N LYS A 177 -9.81 1.72 12.53
CA LYS A 177 -10.95 1.67 11.60
C LYS A 177 -10.62 2.44 10.33
N LEU A 178 -10.26 1.72 9.29
CA LEU A 178 -9.96 2.34 8.00
C LEU A 178 -11.26 2.84 7.35
N SER A 179 -11.24 4.10 6.89
CA SER A 179 -12.37 4.73 6.19
C SER A 179 -12.40 4.41 4.69
N LYS A 180 -11.24 4.02 4.14
CA LYS A 180 -11.04 3.57 2.77
C LYS A 180 -10.04 2.42 2.79
N PHE A 181 -10.21 1.47 1.88
CA PHE A 181 -9.27 0.36 1.73
C PHE A 181 -8.59 0.40 0.36
N PRO A 182 -7.28 0.07 0.30
CA PRO A 182 -6.56 -0.05 -0.96
C PRO A 182 -6.98 -1.31 -1.72
N ASP A 183 -6.52 -1.43 -2.97
CA ASP A 183 -6.72 -2.61 -3.81
C ASP A 183 -6.20 -3.90 -3.17
N ARG A 184 -5.11 -3.81 -2.39
CA ARG A 184 -4.46 -4.96 -1.75
C ARG A 184 -4.23 -4.71 -0.26
N ILE A 185 -4.64 -5.66 0.56
CA ILE A 185 -4.41 -5.65 2.00
C ILE A 185 -3.60 -6.90 2.34
N CYS A 186 -2.44 -6.71 2.97
CA CYS A 186 -1.61 -7.79 3.50
C CYS A 186 -1.25 -7.44 4.95
N ILE A 187 -2.02 -7.94 5.90
CA ILE A 187 -1.84 -7.63 7.32
C ILE A 187 -1.56 -8.93 8.08
N ASN A 188 -0.37 -9.03 8.64
CA ASN A 188 -0.07 -10.01 9.68
C ASN A 188 -0.42 -9.43 11.04
N ASN A 189 -0.63 -10.31 12.03
CA ASN A 189 -1.13 -9.92 13.35
C ASN A 189 -2.45 -9.13 13.23
N SER A 190 -3.36 -9.60 12.37
CA SER A 190 -4.60 -8.92 12.00
C SER A 190 -5.74 -9.12 13.01
N PHE A 191 -5.45 -9.38 14.27
CA PHE A 191 -6.45 -9.63 15.31
C PHE A 191 -7.42 -8.46 15.53
N TRP A 192 -7.00 -7.24 15.16
CA TRP A 192 -7.79 -6.01 15.23
C TRP A 192 -8.69 -5.79 14.00
N PHE A 193 -8.52 -6.60 12.95
CA PHE A 193 -9.28 -6.50 11.71
C PHE A 193 -10.57 -7.34 11.81
N GLY A 194 -11.64 -6.72 12.30
CA GLY A 194 -12.93 -7.39 12.53
C GLY A 194 -13.78 -7.62 11.28
N ILE A 195 -14.87 -8.37 11.47
CA ILE A 195 -15.80 -8.78 10.39
C ILE A 195 -16.46 -7.61 9.66
N ASP A 196 -16.73 -6.51 10.37
CA ASP A 196 -17.31 -5.30 9.76
C ASP A 196 -16.33 -4.64 8.80
N GLN A 197 -15.04 -4.60 9.15
CA GLN A 197 -13.99 -4.09 8.28
C GLN A 197 -13.81 -5.00 7.07
N LEU A 198 -13.86 -6.32 7.24
CA LEU A 198 -13.84 -7.26 6.11
C LEU A 198 -15.02 -7.03 5.15
N CYS A 199 -16.24 -6.95 5.68
CA CYS A 199 -17.44 -6.70 4.88
C CYS A 199 -17.40 -5.35 4.14
N PHE A 200 -16.66 -4.36 4.66
CA PHE A 200 -16.45 -3.09 3.99
C PHE A 200 -15.33 -3.17 2.95
N ALA A 201 -14.21 -3.81 3.29
CA ALA A 201 -13.04 -3.97 2.42
C ALA A 201 -13.36 -4.74 1.13
N VAL A 202 -14.24 -5.75 1.18
CA VAL A 202 -14.58 -6.55 -0.02
C VAL A 202 -15.25 -5.76 -1.14
N LYS A 203 -15.72 -4.54 -0.86
CA LYS A 203 -16.35 -3.65 -1.84
C LYS A 203 -15.37 -2.77 -2.61
N SER A 204 -14.11 -2.69 -2.15
CA SER A 204 -13.10 -1.84 -2.78
C SER A 204 -11.79 -2.58 -3.03
N SER A 205 -11.37 -3.47 -2.13
CA SER A 205 -10.14 -4.25 -2.28
C SER A 205 -10.32 -5.41 -3.25
N ILE A 206 -9.32 -5.63 -4.10
CA ILE A 206 -9.22 -6.79 -5.01
C ILE A 206 -8.67 -8.01 -4.24
N LYS A 207 -7.72 -7.80 -3.33
CA LYS A 207 -7.06 -8.87 -2.60
C LYS A 207 -6.93 -8.55 -1.11
N ILE A 208 -7.32 -9.50 -0.27
CA ILE A 208 -7.27 -9.37 1.19
C ILE A 208 -6.57 -10.59 1.77
N GLU A 209 -5.41 -10.39 2.39
CA GLU A 209 -4.66 -11.40 3.13
C GLU A 209 -4.54 -10.97 4.60
N LEU A 210 -5.12 -11.77 5.49
CA LEU A 210 -5.13 -11.54 6.93
C LEU A 210 -4.48 -12.73 7.63
N ARG A 211 -3.41 -12.52 8.39
CA ARG A 211 -2.75 -13.57 9.17
C ARG A 211 -2.81 -13.29 10.65
N ASP A 212 -2.89 -14.37 11.43
CA ASP A 212 -3.02 -14.29 12.90
C ASP A 212 -4.28 -13.47 13.28
N SER A 213 -5.38 -13.71 12.55
CA SER A 213 -6.68 -13.05 12.73
C SER A 213 -7.46 -13.62 13.91
N PHE A 214 -8.41 -12.82 14.44
CA PHE A 214 -9.39 -13.26 15.45
C PHE A 214 -10.77 -13.56 14.85
N LEU A 215 -10.92 -13.48 13.53
CA LEU A 215 -12.13 -13.90 12.86
C LEU A 215 -12.40 -15.38 13.13
N SER A 216 -13.62 -15.69 13.57
CA SER A 216 -14.07 -17.05 13.89
C SER A 216 -14.79 -17.71 12.71
N ILE A 217 -15.04 -19.00 12.83
CA ILE A 217 -15.90 -19.75 11.90
C ILE A 217 -17.29 -19.10 11.79
N GLU A 218 -17.88 -18.62 12.89
CA GLU A 218 -19.16 -17.91 12.87
C GLU A 218 -19.09 -16.63 12.03
N ASN A 219 -17.98 -15.88 12.10
CA ASN A 219 -17.79 -14.71 11.25
C ASN A 219 -17.70 -15.08 9.77
N MET A 220 -17.01 -16.18 9.44
CA MET A 220 -16.91 -16.68 8.06
C MET A 220 -18.26 -17.20 7.55
N ASN A 221 -19.03 -17.91 8.39
CA ASN A 221 -20.38 -18.34 8.03
C ASN A 221 -21.29 -17.13 7.76
N SER A 222 -21.25 -16.11 8.61
CA SER A 222 -22.00 -14.86 8.39
C SER A 222 -21.58 -14.13 7.11
N PHE A 223 -20.28 -14.10 6.80
CA PHE A 223 -19.76 -13.55 5.55
C PHE A 223 -20.31 -14.31 4.33
N LEU A 224 -20.21 -15.64 4.35
CA LEU A 224 -20.66 -16.49 3.25
C LEU A 224 -22.17 -16.43 3.05
N GLU A 225 -22.97 -16.42 4.12
CA GLU A 225 -24.42 -16.24 4.02
C GLU A 225 -24.80 -14.91 3.37
N LYS A 226 -24.09 -13.81 3.73
CA LYS A 226 -24.27 -12.50 3.08
C LYS A 226 -23.90 -12.56 1.60
N TRP A 227 -22.81 -13.23 1.24
CA TRP A 227 -22.40 -13.39 -0.16
C TRP A 227 -23.39 -14.25 -0.98
N MET A 228 -23.80 -15.40 -0.43
CA MET A 228 -24.77 -16.31 -1.03
C MET A 228 -26.11 -15.62 -1.30
N THR A 229 -26.52 -14.71 -0.42
CA THR A 229 -27.78 -13.95 -0.54
C THR A 229 -27.67 -12.65 -1.35
N GLY A 230 -26.55 -12.41 -2.03
CA GLY A 230 -26.39 -11.24 -2.91
C GLY A 230 -26.23 -9.92 -2.18
N LYS A 231 -25.85 -9.91 -0.89
CA LYS A 231 -25.66 -8.67 -0.10
C LYS A 231 -24.38 -7.90 -0.42
N PHE A 232 -23.58 -8.40 -1.36
CA PHE A 232 -22.38 -7.75 -1.89
C PHE A 232 -22.45 -7.60 -3.42
N PRO A 233 -23.42 -6.83 -3.96
CA PRO A 233 -23.59 -6.70 -5.41
C PRO A 233 -22.38 -6.03 -6.09
N ASP A 234 -21.68 -5.15 -5.38
CA ASP A 234 -20.50 -4.43 -5.86
C ASP A 234 -19.18 -5.04 -5.32
N MET A 235 -19.16 -6.35 -5.03
CA MET A 235 -17.94 -7.00 -4.52
C MET A 235 -16.83 -6.95 -5.57
N THR A 236 -15.73 -6.28 -5.23
CA THR A 236 -14.51 -6.24 -6.07
C THR A 236 -13.46 -7.24 -5.59
N ALA A 237 -13.58 -7.74 -4.35
CA ALA A 237 -12.67 -8.71 -3.80
C ALA A 237 -12.69 -10.00 -4.62
N PHE A 238 -11.56 -10.21 -5.28
CA PHE A 238 -11.30 -11.37 -6.09
C PHE A 238 -10.72 -12.51 -5.24
N LEU A 239 -9.88 -12.20 -4.26
CA LEU A 239 -9.23 -13.19 -3.38
C LEU A 239 -9.23 -12.72 -1.92
N ILE A 240 -9.69 -13.59 -1.03
CA ILE A 240 -9.64 -13.43 0.41
C ILE A 240 -8.95 -14.65 0.99
N GLU A 241 -7.88 -14.42 1.76
CA GLU A 241 -7.16 -15.45 2.51
C GLU A 241 -7.05 -15.01 3.97
N ILE A 242 -7.59 -15.82 4.88
CA ILE A 242 -7.63 -15.52 6.31
C ILE A 242 -7.03 -16.70 7.05
N HIS A 243 -5.99 -16.47 7.82
CA HIS A 243 -5.43 -17.45 8.76
C HIS A 243 -5.82 -17.06 10.18
N SER A 244 -6.49 -17.97 10.89
CA SER A 244 -6.99 -17.74 12.23
C SER A 244 -6.88 -19.01 13.06
N LYS A 245 -6.38 -18.87 14.29
CA LYS A 245 -6.39 -19.97 15.27
C LYS A 245 -7.79 -20.31 15.78
N GLN A 246 -8.78 -19.44 15.51
CA GLN A 246 -10.18 -19.66 15.87
C GLN A 246 -10.88 -20.64 14.92
N PHE A 247 -10.17 -21.16 13.91
CA PHE A 247 -10.70 -22.13 12.95
C PHE A 247 -10.56 -23.59 13.41
N ASP A 248 -9.85 -23.86 14.51
CA ASP A 248 -9.57 -25.23 14.99
C ASP A 248 -10.77 -25.86 15.76
N SER A 249 -12.02 -25.58 15.36
CA SER A 249 -13.22 -26.09 16.04
C SER A 249 -13.84 -27.29 15.32
N ASN A 250 -13.81 -28.46 15.96
CA ASN A 250 -14.21 -29.74 15.36
C ASN A 250 -15.72 -29.93 15.19
N ASP A 251 -16.56 -29.07 15.78
CA ASP A 251 -18.02 -29.28 15.83
C ASP A 251 -18.83 -28.20 15.10
N GLN A 252 -18.18 -27.20 14.51
CA GLN A 252 -18.88 -26.10 13.84
C GLN A 252 -19.10 -26.38 12.35
N LEU A 253 -20.28 -26.00 11.87
CA LEU A 253 -20.67 -26.12 10.47
C LEU A 253 -20.53 -24.77 9.78
N VAL A 254 -20.10 -24.79 8.52
CA VAL A 254 -20.10 -23.62 7.63
C VAL A 254 -21.04 -23.93 6.47
N LEU A 255 -22.08 -23.11 6.30
CA LEU A 255 -23.17 -23.35 5.34
C LEU A 255 -23.78 -24.76 5.46
N GLY A 256 -23.82 -25.32 6.68
CA GLY A 256 -24.32 -26.67 6.96
C GLY A 256 -23.35 -27.81 6.60
N MET A 257 -22.13 -27.50 6.15
CA MET A 257 -21.09 -28.49 5.85
C MET A 257 -20.15 -28.68 7.04
N GLN A 258 -19.69 -29.92 7.24
CA GLN A 258 -18.63 -30.23 8.20
C GLN A 258 -17.29 -29.69 7.69
N LEU A 259 -16.47 -29.20 8.61
CA LEU A 259 -15.09 -28.81 8.34
C LEU A 259 -14.17 -30.06 8.38
N PRO A 260 -13.08 -30.09 7.60
CA PRO A 260 -12.66 -29.08 6.61
C PRO A 260 -13.52 -29.12 5.32
N ILE A 261 -13.71 -27.95 4.68
CA ILE A 261 -14.39 -27.86 3.37
C ILE A 261 -13.32 -27.87 2.28
N GLN A 262 -13.11 -29.05 1.69
CA GLN A 262 -12.09 -29.30 0.69
C GLN A 262 -12.58 -30.24 -0.43
N SER A 263 -11.97 -30.13 -1.60
CA SER A 263 -12.18 -31.01 -2.76
C SER A 263 -10.94 -31.85 -3.04
N GLU A 264 -11.12 -33.09 -3.50
CA GLU A 264 -10.02 -33.95 -3.99
C GLU A 264 -9.41 -33.48 -5.34
N GLN A 265 -9.89 -32.37 -5.93
CA GLN A 265 -9.48 -31.89 -7.26
C GLN A 265 -9.07 -30.42 -7.35
N ARG A 266 -8.00 -30.22 -8.15
CA ARG A 266 -7.45 -29.02 -8.83
C ARG A 266 -7.41 -27.69 -8.06
N THR A 267 -6.17 -27.20 -7.91
CA THR A 267 -5.85 -25.77 -7.71
C THR A 267 -6.54 -24.90 -8.75
N VAL A 268 -7.36 -23.97 -8.29
CA VAL A 268 -7.95 -22.95 -9.14
C VAL A 268 -7.01 -21.76 -9.19
N HIS A 269 -6.38 -21.58 -10.34
CA HIS A 269 -5.61 -20.37 -10.67
C HIS A 269 -6.51 -19.43 -11.45
N LYS A 270 -6.58 -18.17 -11.02
CA LYS A 270 -7.24 -17.16 -11.84
C LYS A 270 -6.48 -15.83 -11.81
N ARG A 271 -6.36 -15.24 -12.99
CA ARG A 271 -5.74 -13.93 -13.19
C ARG A 271 -6.83 -12.87 -13.16
N TYR A 272 -6.59 -11.77 -12.45
CA TYR A 272 -7.43 -10.58 -12.51
C TYR A 272 -6.69 -9.53 -13.37
N SER A 273 -7.33 -9.00 -14.40
CA SER A 273 -6.73 -8.04 -15.34
C SER A 273 -5.35 -8.45 -15.91
N GLY A 274 -5.15 -9.75 -16.16
CA GLY A 274 -3.90 -10.30 -16.72
C GLY A 274 -2.75 -10.51 -15.71
N GLN A 275 -2.89 -10.06 -14.46
CA GLN A 275 -1.92 -10.32 -13.39
C GLN A 275 -2.32 -11.53 -12.54
N PHE A 276 -1.34 -12.25 -11.99
CA PHE A 276 -1.59 -13.34 -11.05
C PHE A 276 -1.85 -12.78 -9.65
N TYR A 277 -3.02 -13.07 -9.09
CA TYR A 277 -3.40 -12.59 -7.74
C TYR A 277 -3.39 -13.71 -6.69
N GLY A 278 -3.53 -14.97 -7.08
CA GLY A 278 -3.36 -16.13 -6.20
C GLY A 278 -4.03 -17.39 -6.75
N CYS A 279 -4.16 -18.39 -5.89
CA CYS A 279 -4.88 -19.62 -6.19
C CYS A 279 -5.55 -20.17 -4.93
N VAL A 280 -6.71 -20.81 -5.08
CA VAL A 280 -7.30 -21.63 -4.02
C VAL A 280 -6.99 -23.09 -4.35
N ILE A 281 -6.31 -23.76 -3.44
CA ILE A 281 -5.97 -25.19 -3.54
C ILE A 281 -7.16 -25.97 -2.95
N ASP A 282 -7.52 -27.12 -3.54
CA ASP A 282 -8.52 -28.06 -2.99
C ASP A 282 -9.86 -27.43 -2.60
N GLY A 283 -10.32 -26.41 -3.34
CA GLY A 283 -11.55 -25.69 -3.02
C GLY A 283 -12.80 -26.26 -3.69
N ILE A 284 -13.95 -26.06 -3.06
CA ILE A 284 -15.28 -26.40 -3.60
C ILE A 284 -15.87 -25.16 -4.28
N VAL A 285 -16.51 -25.35 -5.44
CA VAL A 285 -17.21 -24.28 -6.15
C VAL A 285 -18.62 -24.09 -5.61
N PHE A 286 -18.97 -22.85 -5.29
CA PHE A 286 -20.30 -22.39 -4.93
C PHE A 286 -20.82 -21.37 -5.94
N GLU A 287 -22.13 -21.21 -6.00
CA GLU A 287 -22.82 -20.20 -6.81
C GLU A 287 -23.81 -19.45 -5.92
N ASN A 288 -23.78 -18.12 -5.95
CA ASN A 288 -24.72 -17.30 -5.18
C ASN A 288 -26.05 -17.09 -5.93
N VAL A 289 -27.02 -16.40 -5.29
CA VAL A 289 -28.34 -16.10 -5.90
C VAL A 289 -28.29 -15.29 -7.20
N ASP A 290 -27.19 -14.56 -7.42
CA ASP A 290 -26.96 -13.74 -8.62
C ASP A 290 -26.24 -14.53 -9.74
N GLY A 291 -25.95 -15.82 -9.53
CA GLY A 291 -25.25 -16.67 -10.49
C GLY A 291 -23.72 -16.50 -10.49
N VAL A 292 -23.16 -15.74 -9.54
CA VAL A 292 -21.72 -15.54 -9.39
C VAL A 292 -21.11 -16.77 -8.71
N LYS A 293 -20.09 -17.35 -9.35
CA LYS A 293 -19.37 -18.51 -8.82
C LYS A 293 -18.17 -18.10 -7.98
N ALA A 294 -17.88 -18.83 -6.92
CA ALA A 294 -16.68 -18.68 -6.12
C ALA A 294 -16.12 -20.05 -5.70
N VAL A 295 -14.82 -20.11 -5.42
CA VAL A 295 -14.13 -21.27 -4.86
C VAL A 295 -13.87 -21.01 -3.40
N ILE A 296 -14.20 -21.98 -2.56
CA ILE A 296 -14.04 -21.91 -1.11
C ILE A 296 -13.19 -23.10 -0.67
N ASN A 297 -12.12 -22.83 0.06
CA ASN A 297 -11.43 -23.83 0.88
C ASN A 297 -11.53 -23.36 2.34
N PHE A 298 -11.89 -24.27 3.22
CA PHE A 298 -11.80 -24.07 4.66
C PHE A 298 -10.99 -25.20 5.28
N ASP A 299 -9.69 -24.96 5.49
CA ASP A 299 -8.75 -25.89 6.10
C ASP A 299 -8.62 -25.62 7.59
N THR A 300 -8.92 -26.62 8.41
CA THR A 300 -8.82 -26.56 9.88
C THR A 300 -7.68 -27.42 10.44
N GLU A 301 -6.99 -28.20 9.60
CA GLU A 301 -6.04 -29.22 10.07
C GLU A 301 -4.58 -28.82 9.84
N CYS A 302 -4.27 -28.23 8.69
CA CYS A 302 -2.89 -27.92 8.31
C CYS A 302 -2.54 -26.44 8.48
N THR A 303 -3.38 -25.55 7.96
CA THR A 303 -3.06 -24.12 7.82
C THR A 303 -4.00 -23.18 8.58
N SER A 304 -5.05 -23.73 9.21
CA SER A 304 -6.15 -22.99 9.87
C SER A 304 -6.55 -21.78 9.02
N CYS A 305 -6.89 -22.06 7.76
CA CYS A 305 -7.05 -21.10 6.68
C CYS A 305 -8.44 -21.16 6.07
N PHE A 306 -9.00 -19.97 5.83
CA PHE A 306 -10.14 -19.76 4.98
C PHE A 306 -9.68 -19.06 3.70
N SER A 307 -9.96 -19.68 2.56
CA SER A 307 -9.70 -19.12 1.24
C SER A 307 -11.01 -18.97 0.46
N PHE A 308 -11.22 -17.79 -0.10
CA PHE A 308 -12.38 -17.48 -0.93
C PHE A 308 -11.93 -16.74 -2.18
N MET A 309 -12.29 -17.26 -3.36
CA MET A 309 -11.93 -16.65 -4.64
C MET A 309 -13.12 -16.59 -5.59
N VAL A 310 -13.41 -15.40 -6.11
CA VAL A 310 -14.49 -15.21 -7.10
C VAL A 310 -14.04 -15.68 -8.48
N LEU A 311 -14.90 -16.45 -9.16
CA LEU A 311 -14.71 -16.98 -10.50
C LEU A 311 -15.40 -16.10 -11.55
N ALA A 312 -15.19 -14.77 -11.53
CA ALA A 312 -15.65 -13.86 -12.59
C ALA A 312 -14.74 -13.93 -13.82
#